data_AF-A0A9E1USK6-F1
#
_entry.id   AF-A0A9E1USK6-F1
#
_cell.length_a   1.000
_cell.length_b   1.000
_cell.length_c   1.000
_cell.angle_alpha   90.00
_cell.angle_beta   90.00
_cell.angle_gamma   90.00
#
_symmetry.space_group_name_H-M   'P 1'
#
loop_
_entity.id
_entity.type
_entity.pdbx_description
1 polymer ?
#
loop_
_entity_poly.entity_id
_entity_poly.type
_entity_poly.pdbx_seq_one_letter_code
_entity_poly.pdbx_strand_id
1 'polypeptide(L)'
;MELAIYFANLKQLLDLDEALRPLDPDSIPSFISTLVFNNDTSSREYYANLVAIQWFEEHTSRTGDALSRLYFGQEFCEHLIPSPDDLTQAYYYCRQLGWDFTYVSSFCTDEALARQEQNLAVLADMDDDDIEVVVNDWGLLRLMQRQFPQLNPVLGRLLSKQKRLGRYTSVNSLWPINRNGLETPEEDLRQNQLAALRDTSLANPDYRRELRELGFARVDVDIVPEGLNLPDEPDGLETSCYYPWGYMAGGRNCLTAGVLDPQREFVVVDGPCP
;
A
#
# COMPACT_ATOMS: atom_id res chain seq x y z
N MET A 1 -10.11 10.18 -11.75
CA MET A 1 -9.23 9.48 -10.80
C MET A 1 -10.08 8.37 -10.23
N GLU A 2 -9.66 7.11 -10.35
CA GLU A 2 -10.43 6.00 -9.82
C GLU A 2 -10.29 5.96 -8.29
N LEU A 3 -11.40 5.80 -7.57
CA LEU A 3 -11.39 5.68 -6.11
C LEU A 3 -11.53 4.22 -5.72
N ALA A 4 -10.51 3.70 -5.05
CA ALA A 4 -10.44 2.32 -4.59
C ALA A 4 -10.43 2.21 -3.07
N ILE A 5 -10.95 1.11 -2.55
CA ILE A 5 -10.89 0.75 -1.13
C ILE A 5 -10.08 -0.52 -0.93
N TYR A 6 -9.30 -0.61 0.15
CA TYR A 6 -8.47 -1.77 0.43
C TYR A 6 -8.91 -2.52 1.70
N PHE A 7 -9.12 -3.82 1.55
CA PHE A 7 -9.43 -4.74 2.64
C PHE A 7 -8.45 -5.90 2.70
N ALA A 8 -7.89 -6.11 3.89
CA ALA A 8 -6.88 -7.15 4.10
C ALA A 8 -7.50 -8.55 4.36
N ASN A 9 -8.79 -8.61 4.69
CA ASN A 9 -9.48 -9.86 5.02
C ASN A 9 -10.99 -9.75 4.73
N LEU A 10 -11.61 -10.90 4.50
CA LEU A 10 -13.03 -10.99 4.14
C LEU A 10 -13.95 -10.49 5.25
N LYS A 11 -13.61 -10.75 6.52
CA LYS A 11 -14.46 -10.34 7.66
C LYS A 11 -14.73 -8.84 7.67
N GLN A 12 -13.70 -8.02 7.45
CA GLN A 12 -13.85 -6.56 7.39
C GLN A 12 -14.60 -6.11 6.14
N LEU A 13 -14.37 -6.77 5.00
CA LEU A 13 -15.09 -6.47 3.75
C LEU A 13 -16.60 -6.75 3.88
N LEU A 14 -16.98 -7.86 4.52
CA LEU A 14 -18.39 -8.20 4.74
C LEU A 14 -19.09 -7.27 5.74
N ASP A 15 -18.33 -6.48 6.50
CA ASP A 15 -18.82 -5.45 7.42
C ASP A 15 -18.45 -4.05 6.89
N LEU A 16 -18.66 -3.85 5.58
CA LEU A 16 -18.24 -2.66 4.84
C LEU A 16 -18.76 -1.35 5.49
N ASP A 17 -20.01 -1.33 5.92
CA ASP A 17 -20.63 -0.14 6.53
C ASP A 17 -19.94 0.27 7.85
N GLU A 18 -19.61 -0.69 8.70
CA GLU A 18 -18.88 -0.40 9.95
C GLU A 18 -17.41 -0.10 9.68
N ALA A 19 -16.79 -0.79 8.71
CA ALA A 19 -15.40 -0.55 8.35
C ALA A 19 -15.16 0.83 7.70
N LEU A 20 -16.17 1.34 6.98
CA LEU A 20 -16.17 2.68 6.39
C LEU A 20 -16.76 3.75 7.30
N ARG A 21 -17.19 3.38 8.51
CA ARG A 21 -17.79 4.32 9.44
C ARG A 21 -16.77 5.42 9.80
N PRO A 22 -17.08 6.70 9.52
CA PRO A 22 -16.20 7.79 9.90
C PRO A 22 -15.99 7.79 11.42
N LEU A 23 -14.74 7.85 11.84
CA LEU A 23 -14.41 8.06 13.25
C LEU A 23 -14.68 9.53 13.58
N ASP A 24 -15.57 9.79 14.53
CA ASP A 24 -15.76 11.14 15.07
C ASP A 24 -14.54 11.50 15.95
N PRO A 25 -13.68 12.45 15.55
CA PRO A 25 -12.50 12.82 16.32
C PRO A 25 -12.85 13.32 17.72
N ASP A 26 -14.01 13.95 17.90
CA ASP A 26 -14.51 14.45 19.18
C ASP A 26 -14.96 13.31 20.12
N SER A 27 -15.23 12.14 19.54
CA SER A 27 -15.57 10.92 20.29
C SER A 27 -14.35 10.12 20.75
N ILE A 28 -13.15 10.42 20.23
CA ILE A 28 -11.91 9.74 20.62
C ILE A 28 -11.48 10.25 21.99
N PRO A 29 -11.37 9.38 23.02
CA PRO A 29 -10.98 9.82 24.35
C PRO A 29 -9.64 10.58 24.33
N SER A 30 -9.57 11.70 25.04
CA SER A 30 -8.39 12.59 25.04
C SER A 30 -7.09 11.90 25.42
N PHE A 31 -7.14 10.82 26.22
CA PHE A 31 -5.97 10.02 26.57
C PHE A 31 -5.48 9.13 25.41
N ILE A 32 -6.37 8.61 24.56
CA ILE A 32 -6.01 7.90 23.32
C ILE A 32 -5.37 8.89 22.36
N SER A 33 -5.99 10.06 22.17
CA SER A 33 -5.42 11.14 21.36
C SER A 33 -4.03 11.55 21.87
N THR A 34 -3.86 11.67 23.18
CA THR A 34 -2.56 12.01 23.79
C THR A 34 -1.51 10.90 23.64
N LEU A 35 -1.89 9.62 23.76
CA LEU A 35 -0.99 8.48 23.60
C LEU A 35 -0.57 8.26 22.15
N VAL A 36 -1.47 8.48 21.19
CA VAL A 36 -1.21 8.28 19.76
C VAL A 36 -0.45 9.46 19.16
N PHE A 37 -0.74 10.70 19.57
CA PHE A 37 -0.29 11.89 18.83
C PHE A 37 0.75 12.76 19.53
N ASN A 38 0.98 12.63 20.83
CA ASN A 38 1.63 13.72 21.58
C ASN A 38 3.15 13.57 21.78
N ASN A 39 3.80 12.47 21.38
CA ASN A 39 5.23 12.28 21.64
C ASN A 39 6.03 11.51 20.56
N ASP A 40 5.43 11.11 19.45
CA ASP A 40 6.15 10.35 18.42
C ASP A 40 6.32 11.15 17.12
N THR A 41 7.53 11.11 16.58
CA THR A 41 7.89 11.59 15.24
C THR A 41 7.10 10.91 14.11
N SER A 42 6.49 9.75 14.37
CA SER A 42 5.52 9.08 13.47
C SER A 42 4.15 9.78 13.42
N SER A 43 3.88 10.74 14.32
CA SER A 43 2.63 11.53 14.32
C SER A 43 2.33 12.20 12.98
N ARG A 44 3.35 12.52 12.17
CA ARG A 44 3.17 13.08 10.81
C ARG A 44 2.49 12.11 9.85
N GLU A 45 2.71 10.80 9.96
CA GLU A 45 1.99 9.80 9.15
C GLU A 45 0.55 9.64 9.62
N TYR A 46 0.30 9.75 10.93
CA TYR A 46 -1.05 9.83 11.45
C TYR A 46 -1.80 11.11 11.04
N TYR A 47 -1.12 12.26 11.03
CA TYR A 47 -1.66 13.48 10.44
C TYR A 47 -1.89 13.31 8.94
N ALA A 48 -0.98 12.65 8.21
CA ALA A 48 -1.20 12.32 6.81
C ALA A 48 -2.43 11.42 6.63
N ASN A 49 -2.68 10.47 7.54
CA ASN A 49 -3.89 9.65 7.54
C ASN A 49 -5.16 10.48 7.78
N LEU A 50 -5.16 11.37 8.77
CA LEU A 50 -6.31 12.26 9.04
C LEU A 50 -6.54 13.25 7.90
N VAL A 51 -5.47 13.80 7.32
CA VAL A 51 -5.52 14.70 6.17
C VAL A 51 -5.97 13.95 4.92
N ALA A 52 -5.56 12.69 4.73
CA ALA A 52 -6.02 11.86 3.63
C ALA A 52 -7.52 11.55 3.76
N ILE A 53 -8.02 11.25 4.96
CA ILE A 53 -9.47 11.10 5.21
C ILE A 53 -10.19 12.41 4.89
N GLN A 54 -9.75 13.54 5.45
CA GLN A 54 -10.38 14.84 5.19
C GLN A 54 -10.35 15.21 3.72
N TRP A 55 -9.22 14.97 3.04
CA TRP A 55 -9.10 15.18 1.61
C TRP A 55 -10.04 14.25 0.85
N PHE A 56 -10.18 12.98 1.25
CA PHE A 56 -11.08 12.04 0.60
C PHE A 56 -12.55 12.47 0.77
N GLU A 57 -12.95 12.93 1.96
CA GLU A 57 -14.27 13.49 2.23
C GLU A 57 -14.52 14.78 1.42
N GLU A 58 -13.57 15.71 1.40
CA GLU A 58 -13.66 16.92 0.60
C GLU A 58 -13.68 16.62 -0.90
N HIS A 59 -12.88 15.65 -1.36
CA HIS A 59 -12.79 15.28 -2.76
C HIS A 59 -14.09 14.63 -3.23
N THR A 60 -14.57 13.60 -2.54
CA THR A 60 -15.82 12.89 -2.86
C THR A 60 -17.03 13.82 -2.78
N SER A 61 -17.11 14.70 -1.78
CA SER A 61 -18.19 15.69 -1.67
C SER A 61 -18.16 16.76 -2.78
N ARG A 62 -16.97 17.14 -3.27
CA ARG A 62 -16.82 18.14 -4.34
C ARG A 62 -17.00 17.57 -5.74
N THR A 63 -16.49 16.39 -6.01
CA THR A 63 -16.48 15.75 -7.34
C THR A 63 -17.72 14.89 -7.56
N GLY A 64 -18.28 14.32 -6.50
CA GLY A 64 -19.30 13.28 -6.59
C GLY A 64 -18.74 11.93 -7.04
N ASP A 65 -17.41 11.79 -7.11
CA ASP A 65 -16.77 10.53 -7.48
C ASP A 65 -17.09 9.46 -6.43
N ALA A 66 -17.59 8.32 -6.89
CA ALA A 66 -17.92 7.17 -6.05
C ALA A 66 -16.76 6.17 -6.01
N LEU A 67 -16.69 5.39 -4.93
CA LEU A 67 -15.85 4.18 -4.92
C LEU A 67 -16.27 3.27 -6.07
N SER A 68 -15.28 2.78 -6.82
CA SER A 68 -15.50 1.96 -8.01
C SER A 68 -14.63 0.73 -8.07
N ARG A 69 -13.69 0.54 -7.12
CA ARG A 69 -12.76 -0.60 -7.13
C ARG A 69 -12.45 -1.11 -5.72
N LEU A 70 -12.34 -2.42 -5.58
CA LEU A 70 -11.90 -3.12 -4.38
C LEU A 70 -10.48 -3.67 -4.59
N TYR A 71 -9.57 -3.28 -3.70
CA TYR A 71 -8.30 -3.97 -3.47
C TYR A 71 -8.51 -4.97 -2.34
N PHE A 72 -8.28 -6.26 -2.60
CA PHE A 72 -8.48 -7.32 -1.61
C PHE A 72 -7.28 -8.25 -1.54
N GLY A 73 -6.78 -8.51 -0.33
CA GLY A 73 -5.69 -9.47 -0.13
C GLY A 73 -4.67 -8.99 0.90
N GLN A 74 -3.50 -9.62 0.94
CA GLN A 74 -2.50 -9.35 1.97
C GLN A 74 -1.19 -8.93 1.34
N GLU A 75 -0.86 -7.66 1.53
CA GLU A 75 0.32 -7.04 0.96
C GLU A 75 1.62 -7.37 1.71
N PHE A 76 1.55 -7.51 3.04
CA PHE A 76 2.77 -7.51 3.86
C PHE A 76 3.14 -8.85 4.47
N CYS A 77 2.22 -9.82 4.49
CA CYS A 77 2.42 -11.09 5.18
C CYS A 77 1.96 -12.28 4.33
N GLU A 78 2.90 -13.15 3.98
CA GLU A 78 2.60 -14.37 3.24
C GLU A 78 1.76 -15.37 4.06
N HIS A 79 1.85 -15.35 5.39
CA HIS A 79 1.05 -16.24 6.24
C HIS A 79 -0.44 -15.89 6.23
N LEU A 80 -0.78 -14.65 5.91
CA LEU A 80 -2.17 -14.17 5.86
C LEU A 80 -2.80 -14.26 4.47
N ILE A 81 -2.08 -14.79 3.46
CA ILE A 81 -2.63 -14.98 2.11
C ILE A 81 -4.04 -15.59 2.21
N PRO A 82 -5.07 -14.93 1.64
CA PRO A 82 -6.44 -15.39 1.76
C PRO A 82 -6.61 -16.76 1.09
N SER A 83 -7.56 -17.53 1.57
CA SER A 83 -7.95 -18.77 0.90
C SER A 83 -8.62 -18.48 -0.45
N PRO A 84 -8.61 -19.44 -1.40
CA PRO A 84 -9.33 -19.28 -2.66
C PRO A 84 -10.84 -19.03 -2.46
N ASP A 85 -11.43 -19.60 -1.40
CA ASP A 85 -12.83 -19.38 -1.05
C ASP A 85 -13.09 -17.95 -0.56
N ASP A 86 -12.19 -17.40 0.26
CA ASP A 86 -12.30 -16.00 0.70
C ASP A 86 -12.14 -15.03 -0.47
N LEU A 87 -11.20 -15.33 -1.37
CA LEU A 87 -10.94 -14.55 -2.57
C LEU A 87 -12.15 -14.55 -3.51
N THR A 88 -12.75 -15.72 -3.73
CA THR A 88 -13.98 -15.88 -4.54
C THR A 88 -15.13 -15.07 -3.94
N GLN A 89 -15.33 -15.14 -2.62
CA GLN A 89 -16.36 -14.37 -1.94
C GLN A 89 -16.13 -12.87 -2.06
N ALA A 90 -14.90 -12.40 -1.88
CA ALA A 90 -14.55 -10.99 -2.03
C ALA A 90 -14.82 -10.49 -3.46
N TYR A 91 -14.46 -11.28 -4.47
CA TYR A 91 -14.74 -10.97 -5.87
C TYR A 91 -16.24 -10.81 -6.14
N TYR A 92 -17.07 -11.79 -5.76
CA TYR A 92 -18.51 -11.70 -6.00
C TYR A 92 -19.17 -10.59 -5.18
N TYR A 93 -18.72 -10.34 -3.96
CA TYR A 93 -19.19 -9.21 -3.15
C TYR A 93 -18.91 -7.88 -3.83
N CYS A 94 -17.68 -7.70 -4.35
CA CYS A 94 -17.28 -6.53 -5.13
C CYS A 94 -18.14 -6.36 -6.40
N ARG A 95 -18.38 -7.43 -7.15
CA ARG A 95 -19.21 -7.37 -8.37
C ARG A 95 -20.67 -7.03 -8.07
N GLN A 96 -21.23 -7.45 -6.93
CA GLN A 96 -22.57 -7.04 -6.50
C GLN A 96 -22.69 -5.53 -6.26
N LEU A 97 -21.59 -4.88 -5.89
CA LEU A 97 -21.52 -3.41 -5.75
C LEU A 97 -21.29 -2.70 -7.10
N GLY A 98 -21.08 -3.45 -8.20
CA GLY A 98 -20.71 -2.90 -9.50
C GLY A 98 -19.29 -2.35 -9.53
N TRP A 99 -18.42 -2.81 -8.62
CA TRP A 99 -17.04 -2.37 -8.51
C TRP A 99 -16.09 -3.30 -9.26
N ASP A 100 -14.94 -2.76 -9.62
CA ASP A 100 -13.82 -3.52 -10.16
C ASP A 100 -12.99 -4.20 -9.08
N PHE A 101 -12.32 -5.29 -9.45
CA PHE A 101 -11.59 -6.13 -8.51
C PHE A 101 -10.08 -6.14 -8.77
N THR A 102 -9.32 -5.92 -7.70
CA THR A 102 -7.87 -5.98 -7.69
C THR A 102 -7.42 -6.89 -6.55
N TYR A 103 -6.72 -7.97 -6.88
CA TYR A 103 -6.13 -8.88 -5.90
C TYR A 103 -4.78 -8.36 -5.43
N VAL A 104 -4.56 -8.28 -4.12
CA VAL A 104 -3.32 -7.79 -3.51
C VAL A 104 -2.46 -8.94 -3.00
N SER A 105 -1.29 -9.12 -3.60
CA SER A 105 -0.30 -10.12 -3.19
C SER A 105 0.78 -9.55 -2.26
N SER A 106 1.46 -10.42 -1.53
CA SER A 106 2.63 -10.10 -0.70
C SER A 106 3.93 -10.54 -1.36
N PHE A 107 5.07 -10.17 -0.76
CA PHE A 107 6.32 -10.89 -0.99
C PHE A 107 6.14 -12.37 -0.67
N CYS A 108 6.70 -13.24 -1.52
CA CYS A 108 6.45 -14.67 -1.42
C CYS A 108 7.74 -15.49 -1.33
N THR A 109 7.76 -16.45 -0.42
CA THR A 109 8.60 -17.65 -0.52
C THR A 109 8.05 -18.61 -1.59
N ASP A 110 8.80 -19.68 -1.91
CA ASP A 110 8.33 -20.71 -2.84
C ASP A 110 7.01 -21.36 -2.39
N GLU A 111 6.84 -21.58 -1.09
CA GLU A 111 5.60 -22.11 -0.51
C GLU A 111 4.44 -21.11 -0.66
N ALA A 112 4.70 -19.83 -0.41
CA ALA A 112 3.70 -18.79 -0.63
C ALA A 112 3.35 -18.62 -2.11
N LEU A 113 4.31 -18.73 -3.03
CA LEU A 113 4.05 -18.70 -4.48
C LEU A 113 3.11 -19.83 -4.91
N ALA A 114 3.22 -21.03 -4.32
CA ALA A 114 2.29 -22.12 -4.59
C ALA A 114 0.86 -21.81 -4.12
N ARG A 115 0.70 -21.10 -2.99
CA ARG A 115 -0.61 -20.61 -2.54
C ARG A 115 -1.14 -19.49 -3.43
N GLN A 116 -0.28 -18.58 -3.88
CA GLN A 116 -0.64 -17.55 -4.85
C GLN A 116 -1.10 -18.18 -6.17
N GLU A 117 -0.44 -19.24 -6.66
CA GLU A 117 -0.84 -19.95 -7.88
C GLU A 117 -2.28 -20.47 -7.81
N GLN A 118 -2.71 -20.98 -6.65
CA GLN A 118 -4.09 -21.43 -6.44
C GLN A 118 -5.08 -20.25 -6.53
N ASN A 119 -4.74 -19.11 -5.94
CA ASN A 119 -5.54 -17.90 -6.01
C ASN A 119 -5.60 -17.34 -7.44
N LEU A 120 -4.47 -17.29 -8.15
CA LEU A 120 -4.42 -16.86 -9.54
C LEU A 120 -5.24 -17.78 -10.45
N ALA A 121 -5.21 -19.09 -10.24
CA ALA A 121 -6.03 -20.04 -11.01
C ALA A 121 -7.52 -19.77 -10.81
N VAL A 122 -7.96 -19.52 -9.58
CA VAL A 122 -9.36 -19.15 -9.31
C VAL A 122 -9.76 -17.85 -9.99
N LEU A 123 -8.91 -16.82 -9.94
CA LEU A 123 -9.18 -15.54 -10.61
C LEU A 123 -9.19 -15.69 -12.13
N ALA A 124 -8.28 -16.48 -12.69
CA ALA A 124 -8.16 -16.76 -14.10
C ALA A 124 -9.36 -17.52 -14.69
N ASP A 125 -10.09 -18.27 -13.85
CA ASP A 125 -11.32 -18.97 -14.21
C ASP A 125 -12.57 -18.07 -14.11
N MET A 126 -12.45 -16.85 -13.59
CA MET A 126 -13.53 -15.87 -13.60
C MET A 126 -13.72 -15.32 -15.03
N ASP A 127 -14.98 -15.13 -15.43
CA ASP A 127 -15.35 -14.47 -16.70
C ASP A 127 -15.20 -12.94 -16.58
N ASP A 128 -13.97 -12.49 -16.30
CA ASP A 128 -13.60 -11.08 -16.09
C ASP A 128 -12.12 -10.86 -16.51
N ASP A 129 -11.94 -10.27 -17.69
CA ASP A 129 -10.62 -9.95 -18.27
C ASP A 129 -9.99 -8.70 -17.63
N ASP A 130 -10.71 -7.96 -16.77
CA ASP A 130 -10.25 -6.72 -16.15
C ASP A 130 -9.72 -6.92 -14.72
N ILE A 131 -9.59 -8.18 -14.27
CA ILE A 131 -9.03 -8.50 -12.95
C ILE A 131 -7.57 -8.06 -12.89
N GLU A 132 -7.28 -7.18 -11.93
CA GLU A 132 -5.93 -6.74 -11.63
C GLU A 132 -5.31 -7.59 -10.51
N VAL A 133 -3.98 -7.76 -10.56
CA VAL A 133 -3.19 -8.37 -9.49
C VAL A 133 -2.04 -7.44 -9.14
N VAL A 134 -2.03 -6.91 -7.92
CA VAL A 134 -0.89 -6.18 -7.37
C VAL A 134 0.24 -7.16 -7.13
N VAL A 135 1.33 -6.99 -7.88
CA VAL A 135 2.53 -7.81 -7.82
C VAL A 135 3.56 -7.17 -6.91
N ASN A 136 3.80 -7.81 -5.77
CA ASN A 136 4.87 -7.42 -4.85
C ASN A 136 6.09 -8.36 -4.90
N ASP A 137 6.09 -9.34 -5.80
CA ASP A 137 7.18 -10.30 -5.97
C ASP A 137 7.45 -10.60 -7.45
N TRP A 138 8.70 -10.54 -7.89
CA TRP A 138 9.07 -10.82 -9.29
C TRP A 138 8.82 -12.28 -9.70
N GLY A 139 8.88 -13.23 -8.75
CA GLY A 139 8.51 -14.62 -8.96
C GLY A 139 7.02 -14.77 -9.29
N LEU A 140 6.17 -13.96 -8.64
CA LEU A 140 4.74 -13.91 -8.94
C LEU A 140 4.47 -13.33 -10.33
N LEU A 141 5.15 -12.24 -10.72
CA LEU A 141 5.05 -11.70 -12.09
C LEU A 141 5.37 -12.78 -13.12
N ARG A 142 6.48 -13.49 -12.90
CA ARG A 142 6.93 -14.56 -13.80
C ARG A 142 5.93 -15.72 -13.85
N LEU A 143 5.26 -16.03 -12.74
CA LEU A 143 4.21 -17.04 -12.69
C LEU A 143 3.01 -16.60 -13.54
N MET A 144 2.52 -15.38 -13.33
CA MET A 144 1.40 -14.79 -14.09
C MET A 144 1.68 -14.80 -15.60
N GLN A 145 2.82 -14.26 -16.03
CA GLN A 145 3.18 -14.21 -17.45
C GLN A 145 3.24 -15.59 -18.13
N ARG A 146 3.53 -16.65 -17.37
CA ARG A 146 3.67 -18.02 -17.91
C ARG A 146 2.37 -18.81 -17.90
N GLN A 147 1.52 -18.60 -16.91
CA GLN A 147 0.38 -19.48 -16.64
C GLN A 147 -0.97 -18.74 -16.67
N PHE A 148 -0.97 -17.44 -16.36
CA PHE A 148 -2.17 -16.62 -16.23
C PHE A 148 -2.04 -15.29 -16.99
N PRO A 149 -1.73 -15.31 -18.30
CA PRO A 149 -1.48 -14.10 -19.09
C PRO A 149 -2.72 -13.21 -19.30
N GLN A 150 -3.91 -13.69 -18.95
CA GLN A 150 -5.15 -12.91 -18.97
C GLN A 150 -5.32 -11.97 -17.77
N LEU A 151 -4.57 -12.18 -16.68
CA LEU A 151 -4.64 -11.33 -15.49
C LEU A 151 -3.74 -10.10 -15.67
N ASN A 152 -4.22 -8.94 -15.23
CA ASN A 152 -3.53 -7.67 -15.43
C ASN A 152 -2.59 -7.36 -14.26
N PRO A 153 -1.26 -7.31 -14.47
CA PRO A 153 -0.34 -7.02 -13.37
C PRO A 153 -0.31 -5.51 -13.06
N VAL A 154 -0.37 -5.20 -11.77
CA VAL A 154 -0.14 -3.86 -11.20
C VAL A 154 1.16 -3.92 -10.39
N LEU A 155 2.08 -2.98 -10.59
CA LEU A 155 3.31 -3.00 -9.79
C LEU A 155 2.99 -2.54 -8.37
N GLY A 156 3.12 -3.44 -7.42
CA GLY A 156 2.89 -3.11 -6.03
C GLY A 156 3.96 -2.17 -5.47
N ARG A 157 3.53 -1.32 -4.54
CA ARG A 157 4.37 -0.30 -3.90
C ARG A 157 5.57 -0.90 -3.16
N LEU A 158 5.57 -2.18 -2.79
CA LEU A 158 6.75 -2.79 -2.17
C LEU A 158 7.94 -2.89 -3.13
N LEU A 159 7.69 -2.90 -4.45
CA LEU A 159 8.73 -2.93 -5.48
C LEU A 159 9.17 -1.54 -5.96
N SER A 160 8.46 -0.46 -5.61
CA SER A 160 8.72 0.90 -6.13
C SER A 160 9.96 1.59 -5.53
N LYS A 161 10.66 0.97 -4.57
CA LYS A 161 11.84 1.51 -3.83
C LYS A 161 11.63 2.94 -3.31
N GLN A 162 10.38 3.33 -3.08
CA GLN A 162 10.03 4.62 -2.53
C GLN A 162 10.64 4.80 -1.14
N LYS A 163 11.20 6.00 -0.87
CA LYS A 163 11.62 6.39 0.48
C LYS A 163 10.38 6.70 1.30
N ARG A 164 10.35 6.13 2.49
CA ARG A 164 9.24 6.24 3.44
C ARG A 164 9.82 6.72 4.76
N LEU A 165 9.02 7.39 5.58
CA LEU A 165 9.45 7.95 6.86
C LEU A 165 10.62 8.95 6.73
N GLY A 166 10.67 9.70 5.62
CA GLY A 166 11.67 10.73 5.42
C GLY A 166 11.60 11.82 6.50
N ARG A 167 12.67 11.98 7.29
CA ARG A 167 12.80 13.12 8.21
C ARG A 167 13.45 14.27 7.48
N TYR A 168 12.67 15.32 7.21
CA TYR A 168 13.17 16.54 6.59
C TYR A 168 12.69 17.79 7.31
N THR A 169 13.43 18.86 7.07
CA THR A 169 13.13 20.19 7.57
C THR A 169 11.88 20.69 6.86
N SER A 170 10.81 20.96 7.59
CA SER A 170 9.63 21.63 7.06
C SER A 170 9.51 23.04 7.62
N VAL A 171 8.84 23.92 6.89
CA VAL A 171 8.53 25.28 7.34
C VAL A 171 7.83 25.21 8.70
N ASN A 172 8.30 25.99 9.67
CA ASN A 172 7.79 26.05 11.04
C ASN A 172 7.95 24.77 11.90
N SER A 173 8.88 23.87 11.58
CA SER A 173 9.20 22.71 12.42
C SER A 173 10.59 22.77 13.03
N LEU A 174 10.77 22.08 14.16
CA LEU A 174 12.10 21.85 14.72
C LEU A 174 12.93 21.02 13.75
N TRP A 175 14.22 21.35 13.67
CA TRP A 175 15.18 20.65 12.83
C TRP A 175 15.33 19.19 13.28
N PRO A 176 15.11 18.21 12.38
CA PRO A 176 15.30 16.80 12.73
C PRO A 176 16.77 16.37 12.65
N ILE A 177 17.70 17.28 12.37
CA ILE A 177 19.12 17.00 12.12
C ILE A 177 20.06 17.90 12.92
N ASN A 178 21.24 17.36 13.22
CA ASN A 178 22.36 18.16 13.73
C ASN A 178 22.96 19.00 12.61
N ARG A 179 23.15 20.30 12.85
CA ARG A 179 23.69 21.25 11.87
C ARG A 179 25.17 21.60 12.08
N ASN A 180 25.83 20.98 13.06
CA ASN A 180 27.24 21.23 13.32
C ASN A 180 28.07 20.89 12.07
N GLY A 181 28.74 21.90 11.51
CA GLY A 181 29.54 21.77 10.29
C GLY A 181 28.76 21.92 8.98
N LEU A 182 27.47 22.29 9.01
CA LEU A 182 26.71 22.63 7.80
C LEU A 182 26.73 24.15 7.56
N GLU A 183 27.34 24.57 6.46
CA GLU A 183 27.37 25.97 6.00
C GLU A 183 26.23 26.31 5.04
N THR A 184 25.54 25.29 4.52
CA THR A 184 24.44 25.44 3.55
C THR A 184 23.28 26.24 4.16
N PRO A 185 22.74 27.24 3.44
CA PRO A 185 21.54 27.96 3.87
C PRO A 185 20.36 27.02 4.12
N GLU A 186 19.48 27.41 5.03
CA GLU A 186 18.32 26.60 5.44
C GLU A 186 17.41 26.23 4.27
N GLU A 187 17.12 27.20 3.41
CA GLU A 187 16.24 26.98 2.26
C GLU A 187 16.86 25.97 1.28
N ASP A 188 18.15 26.09 0.99
CA ASP A 188 18.87 25.16 0.12
C ASP A 188 18.93 23.76 0.73
N LEU A 189 19.16 23.65 2.04
CA LEU A 189 19.15 22.38 2.74
C LEU A 189 17.79 21.69 2.65
N ARG A 190 16.71 22.46 2.82
CA ARG A 190 15.33 21.96 2.69
C ARG A 190 15.05 21.48 1.27
N GLN A 191 15.43 22.24 0.25
CA GLN A 191 15.24 21.82 -1.15
C GLN A 191 16.04 20.55 -1.47
N ASN A 192 17.28 20.45 -1.00
CA ASN A 192 18.10 19.25 -1.17
C ASN A 192 17.49 18.03 -0.49
N GLN A 193 16.96 18.19 0.74
CA GLN A 193 16.25 17.11 1.44
C GLN A 193 15.00 16.66 0.68
N LEU A 194 14.17 17.60 0.22
CA LEU A 194 12.97 17.29 -0.55
C LEU A 194 13.31 16.60 -1.86
N ALA A 195 14.28 17.11 -2.63
CA ALA A 195 14.74 16.49 -3.87
C ALA A 195 15.21 15.05 -3.63
N ALA A 196 15.98 14.81 -2.56
CA ALA A 196 16.45 13.47 -2.24
C ALA A 196 15.34 12.53 -1.77
N LEU A 197 14.35 13.01 -1.02
CA LEU A 197 13.28 12.16 -0.47
C LEU A 197 12.16 11.87 -1.46
N ARG A 198 11.85 12.83 -2.34
CA ARG A 198 10.87 12.67 -3.43
C ARG A 198 11.34 11.73 -4.54
N ASP A 199 12.66 11.52 -4.63
CA ASP A 199 13.26 10.68 -5.65
C ASP A 199 12.84 9.22 -5.48
N THR A 200 12.33 8.63 -6.55
CA THR A 200 11.89 7.24 -6.61
C THR A 200 12.40 6.59 -7.89
N SER A 201 12.44 5.26 -7.92
CA SER A 201 12.74 4.53 -9.15
C SER A 201 11.77 4.91 -10.29
N LEU A 202 10.53 5.31 -9.96
CA LEU A 202 9.49 5.73 -10.89
C LEU A 202 9.74 7.12 -11.50
N ALA A 203 10.70 7.90 -11.02
CA ALA A 203 11.10 9.14 -11.70
C ALA A 203 11.92 8.86 -12.97
N ASN A 204 12.47 7.65 -13.11
CA ASN A 204 13.32 7.27 -14.25
C ASN A 204 12.45 6.79 -15.43
N PRO A 205 12.48 7.48 -16.59
CA PRO A 205 11.68 7.11 -17.76
C PRO A 205 12.09 5.75 -18.37
N ASP A 206 13.37 5.36 -18.24
CA ASP A 206 13.82 4.04 -18.69
C ASP A 206 13.18 2.95 -17.83
N TYR A 207 13.17 3.12 -16.50
CA TYR A 207 12.54 2.15 -15.61
C TYR A 207 11.04 1.99 -15.90
N ARG A 208 10.32 3.10 -16.11
CA ARG A 208 8.90 3.07 -16.46
C ARG A 208 8.64 2.40 -17.81
N ARG A 209 9.54 2.57 -18.80
CA ARG A 209 9.47 1.83 -20.07
C ARG A 209 9.63 0.33 -19.83
N GLU A 210 10.63 -0.09 -19.07
CA GLU A 210 10.83 -1.52 -18.74
C GLU A 210 9.60 -2.11 -18.03
N LEU A 211 8.98 -1.38 -17.10
CA LEU A 211 7.76 -1.82 -16.44
C LEU A 211 6.61 -2.05 -17.45
N ARG A 212 6.42 -1.15 -18.41
CA ARG A 212 5.42 -1.33 -19.46
C ARG A 212 5.74 -2.52 -20.37
N GLU A 213 7.00 -2.72 -20.71
CA GLU A 213 7.43 -3.89 -21.49
C GLU A 213 7.22 -5.22 -20.74
N LEU A 214 7.25 -5.18 -19.40
CA LEU A 214 6.89 -6.31 -18.54
C LEU A 214 5.36 -6.51 -18.40
N GLY A 215 4.54 -5.63 -18.97
CA GLY A 215 3.09 -5.72 -18.99
C GLY A 215 2.37 -4.92 -17.91
N PHE A 216 3.08 -4.11 -17.12
CA PHE A 216 2.42 -3.25 -16.12
C PHE A 216 1.77 -2.04 -16.79
N ALA A 217 0.46 -1.88 -16.58
CA ALA A 217 -0.30 -0.68 -16.97
C ALA A 217 -0.40 0.35 -15.82
N ARG A 218 -0.22 -0.11 -14.57
CA ARG A 218 -0.42 0.69 -13.36
C ARG A 218 0.69 0.40 -12.34
N VAL A 219 1.05 1.41 -11.55
CA VAL A 219 1.95 1.29 -10.39
C VAL A 219 1.31 1.88 -9.15
N ASP A 220 1.40 1.16 -8.04
CA ASP A 220 0.96 1.65 -6.75
C ASP A 220 2.09 2.39 -6.01
N VAL A 221 1.73 3.48 -5.34
CA VAL A 221 2.65 4.29 -4.52
C VAL A 221 2.05 4.61 -3.15
N ASP A 222 2.90 4.90 -2.17
CA ASP A 222 2.46 5.41 -0.87
C ASP A 222 2.31 6.93 -0.90
N ILE A 223 1.33 7.44 -0.15
CA ILE A 223 1.18 8.88 0.09
C ILE A 223 2.18 9.29 1.18
N VAL A 224 3.20 10.06 0.82
CA VAL A 224 4.25 10.52 1.75
C VAL A 224 4.26 12.04 1.92
N PRO A 225 4.57 12.58 3.11
CA PRO A 225 4.53 14.03 3.38
C PRO A 225 5.43 14.86 2.47
N GLU A 226 6.58 14.31 2.06
CA GLU A 226 7.50 14.95 1.13
C GLU A 226 6.92 15.07 -0.28
N GLY A 227 5.91 14.27 -0.65
CA GLY A 227 5.44 14.09 -2.01
C GLY A 227 6.35 13.18 -2.84
N LEU A 228 6.02 13.02 -4.12
CA LEU A 228 6.75 12.17 -5.05
C LEU A 228 7.21 12.97 -6.27
N ASN A 229 8.39 12.63 -6.78
CA ASN A 229 8.83 13.08 -8.09
C ASN A 229 8.37 12.04 -9.12
N LEU A 230 7.30 12.36 -9.85
CA LEU A 230 6.78 11.56 -10.95
C LEU A 230 6.95 12.36 -12.26
N PRO A 231 7.03 11.71 -13.43
CA PRO A 231 7.10 12.42 -14.70
C PRO A 231 5.90 13.36 -14.90
N ASP A 232 6.16 14.55 -15.45
CA ASP A 232 5.12 15.56 -15.73
C ASP A 232 4.19 15.14 -16.87
N GLU A 233 4.69 14.33 -17.81
CA GLU A 233 3.96 13.89 -19.00
C GLU A 233 3.49 12.43 -18.86
N PRO A 234 2.24 12.12 -19.25
CA PRO A 234 1.75 10.75 -19.25
C PRO A 234 2.55 9.87 -20.22
N ASP A 235 2.98 8.70 -19.75
CA ASP A 235 3.72 7.72 -20.56
C ASP A 235 2.98 6.38 -20.69
N GLY A 236 1.69 6.36 -20.35
CA GLY A 236 0.83 5.17 -20.39
C GLY A 236 1.02 4.22 -19.20
N LEU A 237 1.80 4.61 -18.19
CA LEU A 237 1.88 3.91 -16.91
C LEU A 237 1.14 4.72 -15.84
N GLU A 238 -0.06 4.27 -15.49
CA GLU A 238 -0.91 4.94 -14.51
C GLU A 238 -0.32 4.83 -13.10
N THR A 239 -0.64 5.79 -12.24
CA THR A 239 -0.20 5.78 -10.83
C THR A 239 -1.41 5.80 -9.93
N SER A 240 -1.45 4.86 -9.00
CA SER A 240 -2.51 4.68 -8.01
C SER A 240 -1.94 4.70 -6.60
N CYS A 241 -2.80 4.99 -5.64
CA CYS A 241 -2.50 4.85 -4.22
C CYS A 241 -3.76 4.34 -3.52
N TYR A 242 -3.59 3.54 -2.48
CA TYR A 242 -4.71 3.06 -1.67
C TYR A 242 -4.48 3.29 -0.18
N TYR A 243 -5.58 3.57 0.51
CA TYR A 243 -5.70 3.99 1.90
C TYR A 243 -6.44 2.89 2.70
N PRO A 244 -6.33 2.74 4.05
CA PRO A 244 -5.57 3.51 5.06
C PRO A 244 -4.13 3.05 5.32
N TRP A 245 -3.71 1.95 4.71
CA TRP A 245 -2.49 1.27 5.11
C TRP A 245 -1.29 1.84 4.36
N GLY A 246 -0.28 2.32 5.09
CA GLY A 246 1.03 2.68 4.55
C GLY A 246 2.08 1.63 4.91
N TYR A 247 3.06 1.42 4.02
CA TYR A 247 4.17 0.52 4.30
C TYR A 247 5.23 1.20 5.19
N MET A 248 5.45 0.73 6.42
CA MET A 248 6.52 1.26 7.28
C MET A 248 7.82 0.46 7.14
N ALA A 249 7.71 -0.86 7.31
CA ALA A 249 8.82 -1.80 7.22
C ALA A 249 8.27 -3.21 6.97
N GLY A 250 9.10 -4.08 6.40
CA GLY A 250 8.77 -5.48 6.18
C GLY A 250 9.92 -6.38 6.61
N GLY A 251 9.57 -7.53 7.18
CA GLY A 251 10.50 -8.55 7.62
C GLY A 251 9.77 -9.88 7.75
N ARG A 252 10.53 -10.98 7.82
CA ARG A 252 9.94 -12.32 7.98
C ARG A 252 9.59 -12.66 9.43
N ASN A 253 9.93 -11.77 10.37
CA ASN A 253 9.59 -11.88 11.79
C ASN A 253 8.76 -10.66 12.16
N CYS A 254 7.60 -10.86 12.79
CA CYS A 254 6.76 -9.76 13.25
C CYS A 254 6.38 -9.93 14.73
N LEU A 255 6.21 -8.81 15.42
CA LEU A 255 5.72 -8.79 16.81
C LEU A 255 4.33 -9.44 16.92
N THR A 256 3.50 -9.30 15.88
CA THR A 256 2.14 -9.87 15.83
C THR A 256 2.14 -11.38 15.97
N ALA A 257 3.14 -12.08 15.42
CA ALA A 257 3.31 -13.52 15.63
C ALA A 257 3.45 -13.87 17.13
N GLY A 258 4.14 -13.00 17.89
CA GLY A 258 4.33 -13.12 19.33
C GLY A 258 3.04 -13.00 20.15
N VAL A 259 1.96 -12.43 19.59
CA VAL A 259 0.66 -12.35 20.27
C VAL A 259 0.02 -13.74 20.42
N LEU A 260 0.17 -14.59 19.40
CA LEU A 260 -0.35 -15.96 19.40
C LEU A 260 0.65 -16.94 20.02
N ASP A 261 1.95 -16.70 19.83
CA ASP A 261 3.02 -17.51 20.43
C ASP A 261 4.16 -16.63 20.96
N PRO A 262 4.14 -16.27 22.27
CA PRO A 262 5.15 -15.41 22.88
C PRO A 262 6.58 -15.95 22.80
N GLN A 263 6.78 -17.26 22.61
CA GLN A 263 8.12 -17.84 22.47
C GLN A 263 8.76 -17.51 21.10
N ARG A 264 7.94 -17.07 20.15
CA ARG A 264 8.32 -16.74 18.76
C ARG A 264 8.39 -15.23 18.51
N GLU A 265 8.31 -14.42 19.55
CA GLU A 265 8.41 -12.96 19.45
C GLU A 265 9.79 -12.55 18.89
N PHE A 266 9.80 -11.96 17.69
CA PHE A 266 11.00 -11.53 16.95
C PHE A 266 12.02 -12.61 16.54
N VAL A 267 11.83 -13.88 16.93
CA VAL A 267 12.81 -14.94 16.71
C VAL A 267 12.15 -16.19 16.11
N VAL A 268 12.68 -16.64 14.98
CA VAL A 268 12.38 -17.98 14.43
C VAL A 268 13.08 -19.00 15.32
N VAL A 269 12.31 -19.85 16.01
CA VAL A 269 12.86 -20.88 16.92
C VAL A 269 13.03 -22.21 16.20
N ASP A 270 11.93 -22.93 15.97
CA ASP A 270 11.93 -24.30 15.44
C ASP A 270 11.08 -24.46 14.16
N GLY A 271 10.47 -23.38 13.66
CA GLY A 271 9.69 -23.35 12.42
C GLY A 271 9.25 -21.94 12.02
N PRO A 272 8.63 -21.78 10.82
CA PRO A 272 8.09 -20.50 10.37
C PRO A 272 6.97 -19.96 11.30
N CYS A 273 6.60 -18.69 11.14
CA CYS A 273 5.46 -18.08 11.85
C CYS A 273 4.20 -18.96 11.67
N PRO A 274 3.45 -19.24 12.75
CA PRO A 274 2.18 -19.95 12.63
C PRO A 274 1.15 -19.17 11.79
#